data_AF-A0A6I2KW92-F1
#
_entry.id   AF-A0A6I2KW92-F1
#
_cell.length_a   1.000
_cell.length_b   1.000
_cell.length_c   1.000
_cell.angle_alpha   90.00
_cell.angle_beta   90.00
_cell.angle_gamma   90.00
#
_symmetry.space_group_name_H-M   'P 1'
#
loop_
_entity.id
_entity.type
_entity.pdbx_description
1 polymer ?
#
loop_
_entity_poly.entity_id
_entity_poly.type
_entity_poly.pdbx_seq_one_letter_code
_entity_poly.pdbx_strand_id
1 'polypeptide(L)'
;MIQNIDTFLVDVPTIRPHRLSVATMNTQTLVLVRVTCDDGIVGWGEATTIGGLNYGEESPESIKTNIDTYIAPLITGMDASAVAKAMARIRKTIQGNRFAKCAIETALLDAQARRLKVPLSELLGGRVRDALPVAWTLASGDTAKDIAEAEHMLEIRRHRIFKLKIGLRSVQDDVAHVLAIKRALGDKASVRVDVNQAWTETDAVRGIAALEAGGIDLIEQPVKAHNVGALARLKQRFDVAIMADEALHGPDDAMALARADAADVYAVKITQSGGLLPALEVATVARLAGIELYGGTMLEGGIGTAATAHLCSTFPTLAWDTELFGPLLLTQEVLSEPLVYKDFMLQVPTGPGLGVEIDTDKLRAMQRQ
;
A
#
# COMPACT_ATOMS: atom_id res chain seq x y z
N MET A 1 15.21 -20.83 16.00
CA MET A 1 14.64 -21.59 14.86
C MET A 1 13.17 -21.26 14.69
N ILE A 2 12.67 -21.27 13.45
CA ILE A 2 11.24 -21.18 13.13
C ILE A 2 10.55 -22.48 13.54
N GLN A 3 9.65 -22.42 14.52
CA GLN A 3 8.90 -23.59 14.99
C GLN A 3 7.59 -23.78 14.24
N ASN A 4 6.86 -22.68 14.01
CA ASN A 4 5.55 -22.74 13.38
C ASN A 4 5.26 -21.46 12.59
N ILE A 5 4.44 -21.61 11.54
CA ILE A 5 3.91 -20.50 10.75
C ILE A 5 2.40 -20.71 10.64
N ASP A 6 1.64 -19.83 11.28
CA ASP A 6 0.17 -19.84 11.22
C ASP A 6 -0.33 -18.75 10.27
N THR A 7 -1.41 -19.04 9.55
CA THR A 7 -2.10 -18.07 8.68
C THR A 7 -3.58 -17.95 9.04
N PHE A 8 -4.03 -16.71 9.21
CA PHE A 8 -5.39 -16.37 9.62
C PHE A 8 -6.04 -15.50 8.55
N LEU A 9 -7.20 -15.93 8.05
CA LEU A 9 -8.07 -15.06 7.25
C LEU A 9 -8.95 -14.28 8.22
N VAL A 10 -8.96 -12.95 8.09
CA VAL A 10 -9.70 -12.06 8.98
C VAL A 10 -10.61 -11.17 8.12
N ASP A 11 -11.91 -11.25 8.35
CA ASP A 11 -12.90 -10.46 7.61
C ASP A 11 -13.37 -9.27 8.44
N VAL A 12 -13.11 -8.07 7.94
CA VAL A 12 -13.44 -6.83 8.65
C VAL A 12 -14.34 -5.94 7.78
N PRO A 13 -15.57 -5.62 8.22
CA PRO A 13 -16.43 -4.68 7.50
C PRO A 13 -15.77 -3.31 7.36
N THR A 14 -15.95 -2.66 6.22
CA THR A 14 -15.51 -1.28 6.00
C THR A 14 -16.54 -0.27 6.50
N ILE A 15 -16.12 0.92 6.93
CA ILE A 15 -17.02 1.98 7.45
C ILE A 15 -18.06 2.46 6.43
N ARG A 16 -17.78 2.25 5.13
CA ARG A 16 -18.66 2.57 4.00
C ARG A 16 -18.24 1.74 2.78
N PRO A 17 -19.12 1.53 1.78
CA PRO A 17 -18.71 0.92 0.52
C PRO A 17 -17.58 1.71 -0.13
N HIS A 18 -16.45 1.04 -0.39
CA HIS A 18 -15.29 1.65 -1.04
C HIS A 18 -15.31 1.31 -2.54
N ARG A 19 -15.70 2.28 -3.37
CA ARG A 19 -15.89 2.09 -4.81
C ARG A 19 -14.60 2.37 -5.58
N LEU A 20 -14.07 1.32 -6.20
CA LEU A 20 -12.92 1.36 -7.10
C LEU A 20 -13.39 1.01 -8.51
N SER A 21 -12.59 1.31 -9.54
CA SER A 21 -12.93 0.91 -10.91
C SER A 21 -13.01 -0.62 -11.08
N VAL A 22 -12.24 -1.37 -10.28
CA VAL A 22 -12.12 -2.83 -10.33
C VAL A 22 -13.07 -3.58 -9.40
N ALA A 23 -13.58 -2.94 -8.33
CA ALA A 23 -14.41 -3.58 -7.31
C ALA A 23 -15.15 -2.55 -6.44
N THR A 24 -16.25 -2.97 -5.81
CA THR A 24 -16.83 -2.25 -4.67
C THR A 24 -16.66 -3.09 -3.41
N MET A 25 -15.87 -2.60 -2.45
CA MET A 25 -15.58 -3.33 -1.21
C MET A 25 -16.57 -2.93 -0.11
N ASN A 26 -17.15 -3.93 0.57
CA ASN A 26 -17.93 -3.75 1.81
C ASN A 26 -17.23 -4.37 3.02
N THR A 27 -16.28 -5.27 2.75
CA THR A 27 -15.48 -6.01 3.71
C THR A 27 -14.07 -6.06 3.15
N GLN A 28 -13.09 -5.89 4.01
CA GLN A 28 -11.69 -6.19 3.71
C GLN A 28 -11.34 -7.55 4.31
N THR A 29 -10.64 -8.38 3.56
CA THR A 29 -10.11 -9.65 4.04
C THR A 29 -8.61 -9.56 4.17
N LEU A 30 -8.12 -9.65 5.40
CA LEU A 30 -6.70 -9.63 5.73
C LEU A 30 -6.17 -11.06 5.82
N VAL A 31 -4.94 -11.31 5.35
CA VAL A 31 -4.20 -12.54 5.68
C VAL A 31 -3.10 -12.21 6.68
N LEU A 32 -3.34 -12.55 7.95
CA LEU A 32 -2.34 -12.37 9.00
C LEU A 32 -1.47 -13.61 9.10
N VAL A 33 -0.16 -13.40 9.23
CA VAL A 33 0.84 -14.45 9.34
C VAL A 33 1.54 -14.31 10.67
N ARG A 34 1.59 -15.41 11.43
CA ARG A 34 2.31 -15.49 12.70
C ARG A 34 3.46 -16.47 12.58
N VAL A 35 4.68 -16.01 12.80
CA VAL A 35 5.88 -16.86 12.88
C VAL A 35 6.29 -17.01 14.34
N THR A 36 6.22 -18.22 14.87
CA THR A 36 6.65 -18.55 16.24
C THR A 36 8.05 -19.15 16.20
N CYS A 37 8.96 -18.59 17.00
CA CYS A 37 10.34 -19.03 17.15
C CYS A 37 10.56 -19.85 18.43
N ASP A 38 11.59 -20.68 18.45
CA ASP A 38 11.98 -21.51 19.60
C ASP A 38 12.46 -20.75 20.85
N ASP A 39 12.90 -19.51 20.67
CA ASP A 39 13.24 -18.57 21.73
C ASP A 39 12.01 -17.84 22.30
N GLY A 40 10.80 -18.24 21.89
CA GLY A 40 9.53 -17.67 22.34
C GLY A 40 9.14 -16.37 21.64
N ILE A 41 9.97 -15.86 20.72
CA ILE A 41 9.65 -14.65 19.95
C ILE A 41 8.62 -14.98 18.89
N VAL A 42 7.62 -14.13 18.78
CA VAL A 42 6.59 -14.18 17.75
C VAL A 42 6.75 -12.95 16.86
N GLY A 43 6.80 -13.18 15.55
CA GLY A 43 6.74 -12.14 14.54
C GLY A 43 5.43 -12.16 13.78
N TRP A 44 4.92 -10.99 13.43
CA TRP A 44 3.68 -10.82 12.68
C TRP A 44 3.91 -10.17 11.32
N GLY A 45 3.15 -10.62 10.34
CA GLY A 45 3.11 -10.05 9.01
C GLY A 45 1.69 -10.06 8.46
N GLU A 46 1.48 -9.30 7.40
CA GLU A 46 0.18 -9.17 6.75
C GLU A 46 0.36 -9.22 5.23
N ALA A 47 -0.56 -9.90 4.56
CA ALA A 47 -0.76 -9.84 3.13
C ALA A 47 -2.24 -9.57 2.86
N THR A 48 -2.51 -8.41 2.27
CA THR A 48 -3.87 -7.96 2.00
C THR A 48 -3.97 -7.55 0.54
N THR A 49 -5.11 -7.84 -0.07
CA THR A 49 -5.43 -7.52 -1.47
C THR A 49 -6.78 -6.81 -1.53
N ILE A 50 -7.19 -6.39 -2.72
CA ILE A 50 -8.41 -5.64 -2.95
C ILE A 50 -9.34 -6.47 -3.84
N GLY A 51 -10.54 -6.76 -3.33
CA GLY A 51 -11.61 -7.40 -4.11
C GLY A 51 -11.27 -8.82 -4.59
N GLY A 52 -10.53 -9.60 -3.80
CA GLY A 52 -10.11 -10.96 -4.17
C GLY A 52 -9.08 -10.93 -5.30
N LEU A 53 -9.48 -11.37 -6.50
CA LEU A 53 -8.63 -11.45 -7.69
C LEU A 53 -8.81 -10.26 -8.65
N ASN A 54 -9.61 -9.26 -8.29
CA ASN A 54 -9.93 -8.15 -9.19
C ASN A 54 -8.77 -7.15 -9.33
N TYR A 55 -7.94 -6.99 -8.30
CA TYR A 55 -6.78 -6.08 -8.34
C TYR A 55 -5.52 -6.78 -8.86
N GLY A 56 -5.24 -8.00 -8.38
CA GLY A 56 -4.03 -8.74 -8.70
C GLY A 56 -4.24 -10.24 -8.65
N GLU A 57 -3.20 -11.01 -8.97
CA GLU A 57 -3.28 -12.46 -9.17
C GLU A 57 -3.38 -13.29 -7.86
N GLU A 58 -3.37 -12.66 -6.69
CA GLU A 58 -3.42 -13.32 -5.38
C GLU A 58 -4.67 -12.89 -4.60
N SER A 59 -5.53 -13.87 -4.28
CA SER A 59 -6.64 -13.72 -3.33
C SER A 59 -6.21 -14.10 -1.91
N PRO A 60 -6.94 -13.67 -0.86
CA PRO A 60 -6.65 -14.08 0.51
C PRO A 60 -6.56 -15.60 0.70
N GLU A 61 -7.46 -16.34 0.06
CA GLU A 61 -7.51 -17.80 0.10
C GLU A 61 -6.26 -18.39 -0.57
N SER A 62 -5.89 -17.90 -1.75
CA SER A 62 -4.69 -18.36 -2.45
C SER A 62 -3.41 -18.06 -1.67
N ILE A 63 -3.33 -16.90 -1.01
CA ILE A 63 -2.18 -16.53 -0.18
C ILE A 63 -2.06 -17.49 0.99
N LYS A 64 -3.16 -17.74 1.73
CA LYS A 64 -3.19 -18.72 2.81
C LYS A 64 -2.78 -20.11 2.32
N THR A 65 -3.40 -20.62 1.25
CA THR A 65 -3.06 -21.93 0.68
C THR A 65 -1.59 -22.01 0.30
N ASN A 66 -1.05 -20.98 -0.35
CA ASN A 66 0.32 -21.01 -0.84
C ASN A 66 1.34 -20.89 0.31
N ILE A 67 1.02 -20.15 1.37
CA ILE A 67 1.84 -20.13 2.58
C ILE A 67 1.81 -21.50 3.25
N ASP A 68 0.62 -22.02 3.58
CA ASP A 68 0.47 -23.25 4.36
C ASP A 68 1.04 -24.48 3.63
N THR A 69 0.84 -24.55 2.31
CA THR A 69 1.17 -25.74 1.51
C THR A 69 2.62 -25.73 1.03
N TYR A 70 3.17 -24.57 0.67
CA TYR A 70 4.46 -24.49 -0.02
C TYR A 70 5.51 -23.69 0.73
N ILE A 71 5.17 -22.53 1.29
CA ILE A 71 6.17 -21.66 1.94
C ILE A 71 6.53 -22.20 3.33
N ALA A 72 5.55 -22.48 4.18
CA ALA A 72 5.79 -22.87 5.56
C ALA A 72 6.63 -24.16 5.67
N PRO A 73 6.30 -25.27 4.97
CA PRO A 73 7.13 -26.48 5.01
C PRO A 73 8.56 -26.27 4.50
N LEU A 74 8.78 -25.27 3.63
CA LEU A 74 10.09 -24.99 3.04
C LEU A 74 11.06 -24.33 4.02
N ILE A 75 10.55 -23.56 4.98
CA ILE A 75 11.35 -22.74 5.90
C ILE A 75 11.18 -23.07 7.39
N THR A 76 10.19 -23.88 7.79
CA THR A 76 10.11 -24.40 9.16
C THR A 76 11.40 -25.14 9.52
N GLY A 77 11.92 -24.88 10.73
CA GLY A 77 13.21 -25.38 11.18
C GLY A 77 14.42 -24.61 10.64
N MET A 78 14.24 -23.52 9.89
CA MET A 78 15.35 -22.59 9.60
C MET A 78 15.57 -21.60 10.74
N ASP A 79 16.73 -20.94 10.75
CA ASP A 79 17.01 -19.84 11.66
C ASP A 79 16.20 -18.59 11.27
N ALA A 80 15.31 -18.14 12.15
CA ALA A 80 14.46 -16.98 11.93
C ALA A 80 15.24 -15.65 11.86
N SER A 81 16.45 -15.59 12.46
CA SER A 81 17.31 -14.42 12.36
C SER A 81 17.99 -14.29 10.99
N ALA A 82 18.10 -15.40 10.25
CA ALA A 82 18.68 -15.45 8.92
C ALA A 82 17.63 -15.14 7.84
N VAL A 83 16.93 -14.01 7.97
CA VAL A 83 15.81 -13.59 7.10
C VAL A 83 16.17 -13.69 5.62
N ALA A 84 17.32 -13.13 5.22
CA ALA A 84 17.79 -13.17 3.84
C ALA A 84 17.98 -14.60 3.32
N LYS A 85 18.44 -15.54 4.15
CA LYS A 85 18.62 -16.95 3.79
C LYS A 85 17.28 -17.66 3.60
N ALA A 86 16.31 -17.41 4.48
CA ALA A 86 14.95 -17.94 4.35
C ALA A 86 14.27 -17.42 3.07
N MET A 87 14.33 -16.10 2.86
CA MET A 87 13.70 -15.49 1.68
C MET A 87 14.42 -15.85 0.37
N ALA A 88 15.74 -16.02 0.37
CA ALA A 88 16.46 -16.53 -0.81
C ALA A 88 16.02 -17.95 -1.17
N ARG A 89 15.79 -18.81 -0.18
CA ARG A 89 15.26 -20.16 -0.41
C ARG A 89 13.83 -20.11 -0.97
N ILE A 90 12.96 -19.27 -0.40
CA ILE A 90 11.59 -19.08 -0.90
C ILE A 90 11.61 -18.58 -2.34
N ARG A 91 12.34 -17.50 -2.64
CA ARG A 91 12.40 -16.88 -3.97
C ARG A 91 13.00 -17.81 -5.03
N LYS A 92 13.94 -18.69 -4.66
CA LYS A 92 14.50 -19.69 -5.56
C LYS A 92 13.49 -20.79 -5.93
N THR A 93 12.63 -21.17 -5.00
CA THR A 93 11.73 -22.33 -5.16
C THR A 93 10.34 -21.93 -5.65
N ILE A 94 9.84 -20.75 -5.27
CA ILE A 94 8.45 -20.34 -5.47
C ILE A 94 8.40 -19.12 -6.39
N GLN A 95 7.77 -19.27 -7.55
CA GLN A 95 7.55 -18.20 -8.53
C GLN A 95 6.32 -17.35 -8.14
N GLY A 96 6.29 -16.08 -8.53
CA GLY A 96 5.18 -15.16 -8.22
C GLY A 96 4.97 -15.00 -6.71
N ASN A 97 3.72 -15.02 -6.25
CA ASN A 97 3.36 -15.06 -4.83
C ASN A 97 3.96 -13.90 -4.01
N ARG A 98 3.91 -12.68 -4.55
CA ARG A 98 4.51 -11.49 -3.96
C ARG A 98 3.81 -11.12 -2.65
N PHE A 99 2.49 -11.18 -2.61
CA PHE A 99 1.73 -10.90 -1.39
C PHE A 99 2.08 -11.91 -0.29
N ALA A 100 2.04 -13.22 -0.59
CA ALA A 100 2.43 -14.25 0.36
C ALA A 100 3.87 -14.09 0.89
N LYS A 101 4.82 -13.78 0.00
CA LYS A 101 6.22 -13.51 0.36
C LYS A 101 6.36 -12.27 1.24
N CYS A 102 5.57 -11.22 0.99
CA CYS A 102 5.56 -10.00 1.78
C CYS A 102 5.18 -10.27 3.23
N ALA A 103 4.11 -11.02 3.48
CA ALA A 103 3.71 -11.34 4.86
C ALA A 103 4.77 -12.15 5.60
N ILE A 104 5.40 -13.12 4.93
CA ILE A 104 6.45 -13.95 5.52
C ILE A 104 7.71 -13.12 5.82
N GLU A 105 8.17 -12.29 4.88
CA GLU A 105 9.33 -11.42 5.11
C GLU A 105 9.06 -10.43 6.26
N THR A 106 7.85 -9.86 6.30
CA THR A 106 7.43 -8.93 7.36
C THR A 106 7.44 -9.62 8.73
N ALA A 107 6.86 -10.82 8.86
CA ALA A 107 6.86 -11.57 10.11
C ALA A 107 8.27 -11.96 10.58
N LEU A 108 9.15 -12.35 9.66
CA LEU A 108 10.54 -12.68 9.99
C LEU A 108 11.32 -11.44 10.44
N LEU A 109 11.12 -10.29 9.79
CA LEU A 109 11.74 -9.04 10.18
C LEU A 109 11.19 -8.49 11.50
N ASP A 110 9.89 -8.61 11.75
CA ASP A 110 9.28 -8.26 13.04
C ASP A 110 9.89 -9.10 14.18
N ALA A 111 9.96 -10.43 14.01
CA ALA A 111 10.61 -11.31 14.98
C ALA A 111 12.08 -10.91 15.22
N GLN A 112 12.82 -10.57 14.16
CA GLN A 112 14.21 -10.19 14.29
C GLN A 112 14.41 -8.84 14.98
N ALA A 113 13.60 -7.83 14.64
CA ALA A 113 13.64 -6.52 15.28
C ALA A 113 13.22 -6.61 16.77
N ARG A 114 12.22 -7.45 17.11
CA ARG A 114 11.87 -7.78 18.51
C ARG A 114 13.03 -8.43 19.27
N ARG A 115 13.72 -9.39 18.64
CA ARG A 115 14.90 -10.07 19.21
C ARG A 115 16.01 -9.08 19.55
N LEU A 116 16.22 -8.09 18.69
CA LEU A 116 17.20 -7.02 18.87
C LEU A 116 16.70 -5.87 19.75
N LYS A 117 15.41 -5.88 20.13
CA LYS A 117 14.75 -4.81 20.91
C LYS A 117 14.82 -3.44 20.23
N VAL A 118 14.71 -3.42 18.90
CA VAL A 118 14.70 -2.19 18.11
C VAL A 118 13.42 -2.11 17.27
N PRO A 119 12.95 -0.90 16.93
CA PRO A 119 11.91 -0.73 15.92
C PRO A 119 12.36 -1.28 14.57
N LEU A 120 11.40 -1.75 13.77
CA LEU A 120 11.67 -2.34 12.46
C LEU A 120 12.41 -1.35 11.53
N SER A 121 12.11 -0.06 11.61
CA SER A 121 12.82 0.98 10.84
C SER A 121 14.33 1.01 11.11
N GLU A 122 14.76 0.71 12.33
CA GLU A 122 16.19 0.68 12.69
C GLU A 122 16.89 -0.54 12.09
N LEU A 123 16.18 -1.66 11.98
CA LEU A 123 16.67 -2.83 11.25
C LEU A 123 16.80 -2.55 9.73
N LEU A 124 15.98 -1.63 9.20
CA LEU A 124 15.98 -1.22 7.78
C LEU A 124 16.94 -0.06 7.48
N GLY A 125 17.83 0.31 8.41
CA GLY A 125 18.84 1.35 8.22
C GLY A 125 18.62 2.64 9.01
N GLY A 126 17.52 2.73 9.75
CA GLY A 126 17.19 3.88 10.59
C GLY A 126 16.18 4.82 9.95
N ARG A 127 15.19 5.27 10.72
CA ARG A 127 14.21 6.25 10.24
C ARG A 127 14.80 7.66 10.19
N VAL A 128 14.35 8.45 9.22
CA VAL A 128 14.68 9.87 9.07
C VAL A 128 13.50 10.80 9.39
N ARG A 129 12.35 10.23 9.78
CA ARG A 129 11.15 10.93 10.25
C ARG A 129 10.34 10.05 11.19
N ASP A 130 9.63 10.68 12.12
CA ASP A 130 8.77 9.98 13.10
C ASP A 130 7.29 9.95 12.72
N ALA A 131 6.90 10.67 11.67
CA ALA A 131 5.53 10.73 11.18
C ALA A 131 5.49 10.85 9.65
N LEU A 132 4.40 10.36 9.06
CA LEU A 132 4.18 10.30 7.61
C LEU A 132 2.87 11.02 7.27
N PRO A 133 2.84 11.99 6.33
CA PRO A 133 1.59 12.57 5.88
C PRO A 133 0.72 11.52 5.18
N VAL A 134 -0.59 11.57 5.42
CA VAL A 134 -1.53 10.54 4.94
C VAL A 134 -2.62 11.18 4.09
N ALA A 135 -2.66 10.80 2.82
CA ALA A 135 -3.74 11.10 1.91
C ALA A 135 -5.01 10.30 2.27
N TRP A 136 -6.16 10.83 1.87
CA TRP A 136 -7.46 10.20 2.07
C TRP A 136 -8.18 9.99 0.75
N THR A 137 -8.70 8.79 0.55
CA THR A 137 -9.42 8.47 -0.69
C THR A 137 -10.90 8.82 -0.59
N LEU A 138 -11.34 9.71 -1.47
CA LEU A 138 -12.75 10.04 -1.68
C LEU A 138 -13.31 9.12 -2.76
N ALA A 139 -14.26 8.28 -2.37
CA ALA A 139 -14.80 7.23 -3.24
C ALA A 139 -16.30 6.98 -2.98
N SER A 140 -17.06 7.98 -2.53
CA SER A 140 -18.51 7.80 -2.32
C SER A 140 -19.26 7.66 -3.66
N GLY A 141 -18.70 8.24 -4.72
CA GLY A 141 -19.34 8.34 -6.03
C GLY A 141 -20.39 9.45 -6.10
N ASP A 142 -20.36 10.41 -5.17
CA ASP A 142 -21.23 11.58 -5.11
C ASP A 142 -20.41 12.83 -4.79
N THR A 143 -20.43 13.81 -5.70
CA THR A 143 -19.60 15.02 -5.59
C THR A 143 -19.86 15.80 -4.31
N ALA A 144 -21.12 15.95 -3.90
CA ALA A 144 -21.46 16.76 -2.73
C ALA A 144 -21.00 16.07 -1.44
N LYS A 145 -21.16 14.74 -1.36
CA LYS A 145 -20.67 13.94 -0.23
C LYS A 145 -19.15 13.96 -0.15
N ASP A 146 -18.46 13.82 -1.27
CA ASP A 146 -16.99 13.82 -1.30
C ASP A 146 -16.42 15.20 -0.90
N ILE A 147 -17.06 16.31 -1.29
CA ILE A 147 -16.68 17.66 -0.80
C ILE A 147 -16.88 17.75 0.72
N ALA A 148 -18.06 17.39 1.22
CA ALA A 148 -18.36 17.49 2.65
C ALA A 148 -17.42 16.60 3.50
N GLU A 149 -17.10 15.40 3.02
CA GLU A 149 -16.15 14.50 3.66
C GLU A 149 -14.74 15.10 3.69
N ALA A 150 -14.28 15.70 2.59
CA ALA A 150 -12.97 16.35 2.53
C ALA A 150 -12.87 17.58 3.45
N GLU A 151 -13.89 18.44 3.47
CA GLU A 151 -13.96 19.60 4.36
C GLU A 151 -13.95 19.17 5.83
N HIS A 152 -14.71 18.13 6.18
CA HIS A 152 -14.67 17.57 7.52
C HIS A 152 -13.27 17.07 7.90
N MET A 153 -12.63 16.28 7.03
CA MET A 153 -11.27 15.76 7.29
C MET A 153 -10.22 16.86 7.45
N LEU A 154 -10.37 17.99 6.75
CA LEU A 154 -9.55 19.19 6.95
C LEU A 154 -9.80 19.83 8.32
N GLU A 155 -11.07 20.02 8.69
CA GLU A 155 -11.49 20.65 9.95
C GLU A 155 -10.94 19.88 11.17
N ILE A 156 -11.10 18.56 11.18
CA ILE A 156 -10.60 17.71 12.28
C ILE A 156 -9.10 17.40 12.15
N ARG A 157 -8.40 18.06 11.22
CA ARG A 157 -6.95 17.94 10.98
C ARG A 157 -6.49 16.51 10.73
N ARG A 158 -7.32 15.72 10.04
CA ARG A 158 -7.05 14.32 9.75
C ARG A 158 -6.38 14.11 8.41
N HIS A 159 -6.84 14.81 7.37
CA HIS A 159 -6.25 14.72 6.03
C HIS A 159 -6.32 16.07 5.31
N ARG A 160 -5.30 16.36 4.50
CA ARG A 160 -5.20 17.57 3.64
C ARG A 160 -4.77 17.26 2.21
N ILE A 161 -4.75 15.97 1.88
CA ILE A 161 -4.39 15.42 0.58
C ILE A 161 -5.50 14.44 0.25
N PHE A 162 -6.15 14.61 -0.89
CA PHE A 162 -7.29 13.81 -1.29
C PHE A 162 -7.02 13.11 -2.62
N LYS A 163 -7.23 11.80 -2.63
CA LYS A 163 -7.14 10.95 -3.83
C LYS A 163 -8.55 10.58 -4.27
N LEU A 164 -8.88 10.83 -5.53
CA LEU A 164 -10.19 10.47 -6.08
C LEU A 164 -10.05 9.26 -6.99
N LYS A 165 -10.93 8.29 -6.80
CA LYS A 165 -11.03 7.10 -7.65
C LYS A 165 -11.98 7.41 -8.82
N ILE A 166 -11.47 7.37 -10.04
CA ILE A 166 -12.22 7.62 -11.28
C ILE A 166 -12.07 6.48 -12.27
N GLY A 167 -12.72 6.57 -13.43
CA GLY A 167 -12.67 5.55 -14.49
C GLY A 167 -13.93 4.69 -14.61
N LEU A 168 -14.96 4.95 -13.81
CA LEU A 168 -16.26 4.26 -13.89
C LEU A 168 -17.29 5.01 -14.74
N ARG A 169 -17.10 6.31 -14.95
CA ARG A 169 -18.02 7.15 -15.73
C ARG A 169 -17.42 7.46 -17.09
N SER A 170 -18.14 8.26 -17.89
CA SER A 170 -17.51 8.91 -19.03
C SER A 170 -16.34 9.78 -18.55
N VAL A 171 -15.31 9.92 -19.39
CA VAL A 171 -14.15 10.79 -19.08
C VAL A 171 -14.61 12.21 -18.71
N GLN A 172 -15.62 12.73 -19.42
CA GLN A 172 -16.17 14.06 -19.17
C GLN A 172 -16.79 14.17 -17.77
N ASP A 173 -17.58 13.18 -17.35
CA ASP A 173 -18.25 13.21 -16.05
C ASP A 173 -17.27 13.00 -14.89
N ASP A 174 -16.26 12.14 -15.06
CA ASP A 174 -15.21 11.95 -14.07
C ASP A 174 -14.37 13.22 -13.90
N VAL A 175 -13.96 13.86 -14.99
CA VAL A 175 -13.25 15.14 -14.95
C VAL A 175 -14.12 16.21 -14.28
N ALA A 176 -15.40 16.34 -14.66
CA ALA A 176 -16.29 17.34 -14.07
C ALA A 176 -16.45 17.16 -12.56
N HIS A 177 -16.57 15.90 -12.11
CA HIS A 177 -16.62 15.54 -10.69
C HIS A 177 -15.35 15.94 -9.94
N VAL A 178 -14.18 15.55 -10.45
CA VAL A 178 -12.89 15.87 -9.83
C VAL A 178 -12.67 17.39 -9.75
N LEU A 179 -12.94 18.12 -10.83
CA LEU A 179 -12.74 19.57 -10.87
C LEU A 179 -13.73 20.33 -9.97
N ALA A 180 -14.93 19.81 -9.76
CA ALA A 180 -15.85 20.37 -8.76
C ALA A 180 -15.26 20.28 -7.34
N ILE A 181 -14.66 19.13 -7.00
CA ILE A 181 -14.01 18.93 -5.69
C ILE A 181 -12.77 19.82 -5.56
N LYS A 182 -11.88 19.86 -6.57
CA LYS A 182 -10.70 20.74 -6.54
C LYS A 182 -11.09 22.22 -6.38
N ARG A 183 -12.14 22.69 -7.07
CA ARG A 183 -12.64 24.06 -6.91
C ARG A 183 -13.17 24.35 -5.50
N ALA A 184 -13.87 23.40 -4.88
CA ALA A 184 -14.41 23.58 -3.54
C ALA A 184 -13.29 23.65 -2.47
N LEU A 185 -12.28 22.79 -2.61
CA LEU A 185 -11.15 22.72 -1.67
C LEU A 185 -10.13 23.85 -1.89
N GLY A 186 -9.95 24.29 -3.14
CA GLY A 186 -8.97 25.32 -3.51
C GLY A 186 -7.54 24.93 -3.14
N ASP A 187 -6.80 25.89 -2.60
CA ASP A 187 -5.40 25.72 -2.17
C ASP A 187 -5.27 25.12 -0.76
N LYS A 188 -6.39 24.81 -0.09
CA LYS A 188 -6.37 24.23 1.27
C LYS A 188 -5.91 22.77 1.26
N ALA A 189 -5.99 22.09 0.12
CA ALA A 189 -5.67 20.69 -0.02
C ALA A 189 -5.07 20.35 -1.40
N SER A 190 -4.22 19.32 -1.41
CA SER A 190 -3.79 18.64 -2.64
C SER A 190 -4.90 17.72 -3.12
N VAL A 191 -5.14 17.68 -4.43
CA VAL A 191 -6.14 16.81 -5.06
C VAL A 191 -5.47 16.03 -6.17
N ARG A 192 -5.60 14.71 -6.09
CA ARG A 192 -4.95 13.72 -6.96
C ARG A 192 -6.01 12.76 -7.47
N VAL A 193 -5.74 12.09 -8.59
CA VAL A 193 -6.65 11.08 -9.12
C VAL A 193 -5.95 9.76 -9.35
N ASP A 194 -6.72 8.69 -9.27
CA ASP A 194 -6.33 7.35 -9.68
C ASP A 194 -7.44 6.75 -10.53
N VAL A 195 -7.03 6.35 -11.73
CA VAL A 195 -7.91 5.84 -12.78
C VAL A 195 -7.94 4.30 -12.76
N ASN A 196 -7.02 3.67 -12.04
CA ASN A 196 -6.85 2.22 -11.95
C ASN A 196 -6.98 1.54 -13.33
N GLN A 197 -6.19 2.04 -14.28
CA GLN A 197 -6.06 1.50 -15.64
C GLN A 197 -7.34 1.53 -16.49
N ALA A 198 -8.35 2.31 -16.10
CA ALA A 198 -9.66 2.28 -16.77
C ALA A 198 -9.66 2.96 -18.14
N TRP A 199 -8.82 3.98 -18.34
CA TRP A 199 -8.81 4.73 -19.60
C TRP A 199 -7.99 4.04 -20.69
N THR A 200 -8.44 4.21 -21.93
CA THR A 200 -7.58 4.05 -23.10
C THR A 200 -6.59 5.23 -23.17
N GLU A 201 -5.52 5.10 -23.95
CA GLU A 201 -4.60 6.23 -24.16
C GLU A 201 -5.31 7.46 -24.78
N THR A 202 -6.28 7.23 -25.67
CA THR A 202 -7.07 8.31 -26.27
C THR A 202 -7.97 9.03 -25.28
N ASP A 203 -8.53 8.30 -24.32
CA ASP A 203 -9.31 8.86 -23.23
C ASP A 203 -8.41 9.62 -22.25
N ALA A 204 -7.28 9.02 -21.89
CA ALA A 204 -6.29 9.61 -21.01
C ALA A 204 -5.77 10.95 -21.53
N VAL A 205 -5.46 11.06 -22.83
CA VAL A 205 -5.07 12.34 -23.44
C VAL A 205 -6.09 13.46 -23.19
N ARG A 206 -7.39 13.16 -23.27
CA ARG A 206 -8.45 14.16 -23.07
C ARG A 206 -8.66 14.46 -21.58
N GLY A 207 -8.68 13.40 -20.76
CA GLY A 207 -8.89 13.51 -19.32
C GLY A 207 -7.74 14.25 -18.64
N ILE A 208 -6.50 13.86 -18.90
CA ILE A 208 -5.29 14.46 -18.31
C ILE A 208 -5.20 15.94 -18.63
N ALA A 209 -5.39 16.33 -19.90
CA ALA A 209 -5.34 17.75 -20.29
C ALA A 209 -6.31 18.62 -19.49
N ALA A 210 -7.52 18.12 -19.24
CA ALA A 210 -8.53 18.85 -18.48
C ALA A 210 -8.26 18.85 -16.97
N LEU A 211 -7.74 17.75 -16.42
CA LEU A 211 -7.37 17.65 -15.01
C LEU A 211 -6.17 18.55 -14.67
N GLU A 212 -5.13 18.55 -15.52
CA GLU A 212 -3.98 19.43 -15.40
C GLU A 212 -4.39 20.91 -15.42
N ALA A 213 -5.17 21.33 -16.42
CA ALA A 213 -5.68 22.70 -16.52
C ALA A 213 -6.56 23.10 -15.32
N GLY A 214 -7.15 22.12 -14.63
CA GLY A 214 -7.95 22.30 -13.43
C GLY A 214 -7.16 22.24 -12.11
N GLY A 215 -5.84 22.07 -12.16
CA GLY A 215 -4.97 22.10 -10.98
C GLY A 215 -4.95 20.80 -10.18
N ILE A 216 -5.07 19.65 -10.84
CA ILE A 216 -4.83 18.33 -10.24
C ILE A 216 -3.33 18.06 -10.20
N ASP A 217 -2.85 17.60 -9.05
CA ASP A 217 -1.41 17.53 -8.78
C ASP A 217 -0.75 16.27 -9.33
N LEU A 218 -1.50 15.16 -9.40
CA LEU A 218 -0.99 13.83 -9.75
C LEU A 218 -2.08 12.98 -10.42
N ILE A 219 -1.68 12.20 -11.42
CA ILE A 219 -2.53 11.21 -12.09
C ILE A 219 -1.89 9.83 -11.99
N GLU A 220 -2.53 8.94 -11.24
CA GLU A 220 -2.08 7.58 -10.99
C GLU A 220 -2.69 6.59 -11.97
N GLN A 221 -1.81 5.77 -12.54
CA GLN A 221 -2.07 4.67 -13.46
C GLN A 221 -3.26 4.92 -14.42
N PRO A 222 -3.17 5.93 -15.31
CA PRO A 222 -4.27 6.29 -16.21
C PRO A 222 -4.67 5.16 -17.16
N VAL A 223 -3.69 4.38 -17.60
CA VAL A 223 -3.83 3.34 -18.64
C VAL A 223 -3.35 1.98 -18.16
N LYS A 224 -3.64 0.94 -18.95
CA LYS A 224 -3.25 -0.46 -18.68
C LYS A 224 -1.77 -0.59 -18.31
N ALA A 225 -1.50 -1.32 -17.23
CA ALA A 225 -0.17 -1.55 -16.66
C ALA A 225 0.85 -2.07 -17.69
N HIS A 226 0.44 -3.00 -18.56
CA HIS A 226 1.32 -3.56 -19.59
C HIS A 226 1.70 -2.56 -20.69
N ASN A 227 1.01 -1.42 -20.82
CA ASN A 227 1.27 -0.41 -21.84
C ASN A 227 2.20 0.69 -21.32
N VAL A 228 3.41 0.29 -20.90
CA VAL A 228 4.47 1.19 -20.42
C VAL A 228 4.78 2.30 -21.44
N GLY A 229 4.73 1.99 -22.74
CA GLY A 229 4.94 2.98 -23.78
C GLY A 229 3.89 4.09 -23.81
N ALA A 230 2.63 3.79 -23.47
CA ALA A 230 1.61 4.82 -23.33
C ALA A 230 1.86 5.69 -22.10
N LEU A 231 2.25 5.12 -20.96
CA LEU A 231 2.63 5.92 -19.79
C LEU A 231 3.76 6.91 -20.11
N ALA A 232 4.81 6.45 -20.79
CA ALA A 232 5.92 7.32 -21.21
C ALA A 232 5.46 8.45 -22.15
N ARG A 233 4.60 8.15 -23.15
CA ARG A 233 4.05 9.18 -24.04
C ARG A 233 3.16 10.18 -23.33
N LEU A 234 2.38 9.73 -22.34
CA LEU A 234 1.53 10.61 -21.54
C LEU A 234 2.39 11.51 -20.63
N LYS A 235 3.37 10.94 -19.93
CA LYS A 235 4.35 11.68 -19.13
C LYS A 235 5.05 12.77 -19.95
N GLN A 236 5.55 12.43 -21.15
CA GLN A 236 6.24 13.41 -22.01
C GLN A 236 5.33 14.53 -22.55
N ARG A 237 4.02 14.32 -22.54
CA ARG A 237 3.05 15.23 -23.15
C ARG A 237 2.50 16.27 -22.18
N PHE A 238 2.52 15.98 -20.89
CA PHE A 238 1.85 16.75 -19.85
C PHE A 238 2.83 17.12 -18.74
N ASP A 239 2.59 18.24 -18.06
CA ASP A 239 3.40 18.69 -16.94
C ASP A 239 2.91 18.09 -15.60
N VAL A 240 1.65 17.66 -15.53
CA VAL A 240 1.11 16.94 -14.37
C VAL A 240 1.82 15.60 -14.18
N ALA A 241 2.21 15.31 -12.94
CA ALA A 241 2.96 14.10 -12.61
C ALA A 241 2.13 12.83 -12.90
N ILE A 242 2.77 11.85 -13.54
CA ILE A 242 2.23 10.52 -13.79
C ILE A 242 2.84 9.51 -12.82
N MET A 243 1.98 8.85 -12.04
CA MET A 243 2.39 7.81 -11.10
C MET A 243 2.14 6.40 -11.64
N ALA A 244 3.13 5.52 -11.53
CA ALA A 244 2.97 4.10 -11.76
C ALA A 244 2.57 3.37 -10.46
N ASP A 245 1.50 2.57 -10.53
CA ASP A 245 1.02 1.71 -9.45
C ASP A 245 0.90 0.26 -9.96
N GLU A 246 -0.15 -0.09 -10.70
CA GLU A 246 -0.31 -1.46 -11.20
C GLU A 246 0.73 -1.86 -12.26
N ALA A 247 1.53 -0.92 -12.77
CA ALA A 247 2.69 -1.25 -13.60
C ALA A 247 3.96 -1.59 -12.78
N LEU A 248 3.92 -1.43 -11.45
CA LEU A 248 5.07 -1.52 -10.55
C LEU A 248 4.88 -2.63 -9.51
N HIS A 249 5.37 -3.84 -9.82
CA HIS A 249 5.27 -4.99 -8.93
C HIS A 249 6.59 -5.34 -8.23
N GLY A 250 7.61 -4.48 -8.30
CA GLY A 250 8.89 -4.72 -7.65
C GLY A 250 10.08 -4.14 -8.42
N PRO A 251 11.31 -4.52 -8.02
CA PRO A 251 12.55 -3.90 -8.51
C PRO A 251 12.78 -4.03 -10.01
N ASP A 252 12.40 -5.16 -10.61
CA ASP A 252 12.57 -5.38 -12.06
C ASP A 252 11.65 -4.46 -12.87
N ASP A 253 10.39 -4.32 -12.45
CA ASP A 253 9.45 -3.37 -13.05
C ASP A 253 9.90 -1.93 -12.83
N ALA A 254 10.39 -1.60 -11.62
CA ALA A 254 10.96 -0.29 -11.32
C ALA A 254 12.12 0.07 -12.27
N MET A 255 12.97 -0.90 -12.59
CA MET A 255 14.07 -0.72 -13.53
C MET A 255 13.56 -0.57 -14.97
N ALA A 256 12.57 -1.37 -15.37
CA ALA A 256 11.98 -1.29 -16.70
C ALA A 256 11.27 0.05 -16.95
N LEU A 257 10.47 0.51 -15.99
CA LEU A 257 9.78 1.81 -16.02
C LEU A 257 10.78 2.97 -16.07
N ALA A 258 11.87 2.90 -15.29
CA ALA A 258 12.92 3.92 -15.29
C ALA A 258 13.63 4.00 -16.65
N ARG A 259 13.95 2.87 -17.27
CA ARG A 259 14.57 2.82 -18.61
C ARG A 259 13.66 3.37 -19.70
N ALA A 260 12.35 3.20 -19.55
CA ALA A 260 11.35 3.67 -20.49
C ALA A 260 10.96 5.14 -20.26
N ASP A 261 11.46 5.78 -19.20
CA ASP A 261 11.04 7.10 -18.74
C ASP A 261 9.51 7.19 -18.59
N ALA A 262 8.91 6.18 -17.95
CA ALA A 262 7.46 5.95 -18.01
C ALA A 262 6.64 6.57 -16.88
N ALA A 263 7.28 7.03 -15.79
CA ALA A 263 6.58 7.65 -14.68
C ALA A 263 7.46 8.72 -14.01
N ASP A 264 6.82 9.71 -13.39
CA ASP A 264 7.46 10.68 -12.50
C ASP A 264 7.53 10.16 -11.07
N VAL A 265 6.55 9.32 -10.70
CA VAL A 265 6.36 8.85 -9.31
C VAL A 265 6.12 7.34 -9.29
N TYR A 266 6.69 6.68 -8.28
CA TYR A 266 6.41 5.28 -7.95
C TYR A 266 5.55 5.16 -6.70
N ALA A 267 4.41 4.46 -6.83
CA ALA A 267 3.60 4.02 -5.70
C ALA A 267 4.23 2.79 -5.05
N VAL A 268 5.08 2.99 -4.06
CA VAL A 268 5.79 1.90 -3.38
C VAL A 268 4.86 1.18 -2.42
N LYS A 269 4.50 -0.05 -2.76
CA LYS A 269 3.70 -0.97 -1.93
C LYS A 269 4.52 -2.20 -1.58
N ILE A 270 4.66 -2.51 -0.29
CA ILE A 270 5.46 -3.68 0.16
C ILE A 270 4.86 -5.00 -0.34
N THR A 271 3.53 -5.04 -0.38
CA THR A 271 2.72 -6.16 -0.84
C THR A 271 2.95 -6.42 -2.32
N GLN A 272 2.89 -5.38 -3.16
CA GLN A 272 3.21 -5.50 -4.58
C GLN A 272 4.67 -5.87 -4.81
N SER A 273 5.61 -5.26 -4.09
CA SER A 273 7.05 -5.50 -4.26
C SER A 273 7.50 -6.90 -3.84
N GLY A 274 6.69 -7.61 -3.06
CA GLY A 274 7.05 -8.92 -2.51
C GLY A 274 7.87 -8.87 -1.22
N GLY A 275 7.72 -7.80 -0.45
CA GLY A 275 8.35 -7.59 0.85
C GLY A 275 8.90 -6.18 1.06
N LEU A 276 9.38 -5.94 2.29
CA LEU A 276 10.00 -4.68 2.73
C LEU A 276 11.34 -4.45 2.04
N LEU A 277 12.15 -5.50 1.86
CA LEU A 277 13.48 -5.36 1.23
C LEU A 277 13.37 -5.13 -0.29
N PRO A 278 12.55 -5.87 -1.05
CA PRO A 278 12.27 -5.51 -2.44
C PRO A 278 11.68 -4.11 -2.62
N ALA A 279 10.80 -3.66 -1.71
CA ALA A 279 10.28 -2.29 -1.77
C ALA A 279 11.37 -1.23 -1.52
N LEU A 280 12.37 -1.52 -0.67
CA LEU A 280 13.56 -0.67 -0.52
C LEU A 280 14.42 -0.65 -1.79
N GLU A 281 14.51 -1.78 -2.51
CA GLU A 281 15.18 -1.85 -3.81
C GLU A 281 14.44 -1.02 -4.87
N VAL A 282 13.10 -1.03 -4.90
CA VAL A 282 12.29 -0.13 -5.74
C VAL A 282 12.62 1.33 -5.44
N ALA A 283 12.63 1.72 -4.17
CA ALA A 283 12.99 3.07 -3.75
C ALA A 283 14.43 3.45 -4.16
N THR A 284 15.35 2.48 -4.11
CA THR A 284 16.74 2.67 -4.56
C THR A 284 16.83 2.92 -6.06
N VAL A 285 16.09 2.15 -6.87
CA VAL A 285 16.01 2.37 -8.32
C VAL A 285 15.42 3.74 -8.63
N ALA A 286 14.31 4.11 -7.99
CA ALA A 286 13.66 5.40 -8.19
C ALA A 286 14.63 6.56 -7.92
N ARG A 287 15.32 6.53 -6.77
CA ARG A 287 16.32 7.54 -6.40
C ARG A 287 17.45 7.66 -7.43
N LEU A 288 17.93 6.54 -7.96
CA LEU A 288 19.00 6.53 -8.96
C LEU A 288 18.51 7.01 -10.34
N ALA A 289 17.23 6.84 -10.64
CA ALA A 289 16.59 7.26 -11.88
C ALA A 289 16.03 8.70 -11.83
N GLY A 290 16.03 9.36 -10.66
CA GLY A 290 15.40 10.67 -10.50
C GLY A 290 13.87 10.62 -10.45
N ILE A 291 13.31 9.46 -10.07
CA ILE A 291 11.87 9.23 -9.93
C ILE A 291 11.49 9.43 -8.46
N GLU A 292 10.38 10.12 -8.22
CA GLU A 292 9.89 10.44 -6.89
C GLU A 292 9.09 9.29 -6.27
N LEU A 293 8.88 9.37 -4.94
CA LEU A 293 8.26 8.29 -4.17
C LEU A 293 6.94 8.70 -3.54
N TYR A 294 6.02 7.75 -3.55
CA TYR A 294 4.76 7.74 -2.82
C TYR A 294 4.64 6.45 -2.02
N GLY A 295 4.27 6.54 -0.74
CA GLY A 295 3.97 5.36 0.09
C GLY A 295 2.56 4.84 -0.19
N GLY A 296 2.43 3.86 -1.08
CA GLY A 296 1.15 3.28 -1.47
C GLY A 296 0.59 2.28 -0.44
N THR A 297 -0.67 1.90 -0.61
CA THR A 297 -1.33 0.85 0.19
C THR A 297 -2.10 -0.14 -0.69
N MET A 298 -2.26 -1.37 -0.20
CA MET A 298 -3.25 -2.33 -0.68
C MET A 298 -4.47 -2.39 0.25
N LEU A 299 -4.70 -1.32 1.02
CA LEU A 299 -5.70 -1.22 2.09
C LEU A 299 -5.45 -2.25 3.20
N GLU A 300 -4.18 -2.39 3.59
CA GLU A 300 -3.77 -3.19 4.74
C GLU A 300 -4.44 -2.73 6.05
N GLY A 301 -4.58 -3.65 7.00
CA GLY A 301 -4.89 -3.37 8.40
C GLY A 301 -3.69 -2.83 9.16
N GLY A 302 -3.76 -2.86 10.49
CA GLY A 302 -2.75 -2.25 11.35
C GLY A 302 -1.34 -2.82 11.19
N ILE A 303 -1.20 -4.14 10.94
CA ILE A 303 0.10 -4.81 10.81
C ILE A 303 0.81 -4.36 9.52
N GLY A 304 0.15 -4.52 8.37
CA GLY A 304 0.72 -4.14 7.08
C GLY A 304 0.97 -2.64 6.98
N THR A 305 0.08 -1.83 7.55
CA THR A 305 0.26 -0.37 7.61
C THR A 305 1.46 0.02 8.47
N ALA A 306 1.65 -0.60 9.64
CA ALA A 306 2.82 -0.37 10.48
C ALA A 306 4.13 -0.77 9.76
N ALA A 307 4.12 -1.90 9.05
CA ALA A 307 5.27 -2.36 8.27
C ALA A 307 5.65 -1.36 7.17
N THR A 308 4.67 -0.89 6.39
CA THR A 308 4.90 0.12 5.36
C THR A 308 5.32 1.45 5.95
N ALA A 309 4.78 1.85 7.11
CA ALA A 309 5.18 3.07 7.80
C ALA A 309 6.66 3.02 8.25
N HIS A 310 7.10 1.90 8.82
CA HIS A 310 8.51 1.70 9.17
C HIS A 310 9.43 1.82 7.95
N LEU A 311 9.08 1.21 6.82
CA LEU A 311 9.86 1.33 5.59
C LEU A 311 9.87 2.78 5.07
N CYS A 312 8.70 3.39 4.88
CA CYS A 312 8.56 4.75 4.37
C CYS A 312 9.31 5.77 5.24
N SER A 313 9.41 5.51 6.55
CA SER A 313 10.15 6.37 7.47
C SER A 313 11.66 6.41 7.19
N THR A 314 12.24 5.43 6.50
CA THR A 314 13.68 5.39 6.16
C THR A 314 14.01 6.09 4.84
N PHE A 315 13.02 6.37 4.00
CA PHE A 315 13.26 7.00 2.70
C PHE A 315 13.72 8.45 2.87
N PRO A 316 14.82 8.91 2.26
CA PRO A 316 15.25 10.31 2.40
C PRO A 316 14.18 11.32 1.97
N THR A 317 13.44 10.97 0.91
CA THR A 317 12.37 11.78 0.33
C THR A 317 11.13 10.94 0.08
N LEU A 318 9.97 11.53 0.38
CA LEU A 318 8.63 11.04 0.02
C LEU A 318 7.87 12.25 -0.54
N ALA A 319 8.27 12.71 -1.72
CA ALA A 319 7.79 13.98 -2.29
C ALA A 319 6.27 14.00 -2.48
N TRP A 320 5.66 12.82 -2.64
CA TRP A 320 4.23 12.65 -2.81
C TRP A 320 3.54 12.08 -1.57
N ASP A 321 4.18 12.03 -0.41
CA ASP A 321 3.59 11.56 0.85
C ASP A 321 3.19 10.07 0.83
N THR A 322 2.11 9.70 1.51
CA THR A 322 1.61 8.32 1.61
C THR A 322 0.08 8.24 1.60
N GLU A 323 -0.49 7.06 1.38
CA GLU A 323 -1.92 6.74 1.58
C GLU A 323 -2.11 5.64 2.62
N LEU A 324 -1.33 5.68 3.70
CA LEU A 324 -1.40 4.70 4.78
C LEU A 324 -2.63 4.90 5.68
N PHE A 325 -3.83 4.86 5.09
CA PHE A 325 -5.11 5.07 5.77
C PHE A 325 -5.94 3.79 5.95
N GLY A 326 -5.47 2.64 5.44
CA GLY A 326 -6.22 1.36 5.46
C GLY A 326 -6.95 1.05 6.77
N PRO A 327 -6.30 1.14 7.96
CA PRO A 327 -6.94 0.90 9.26
C PRO A 327 -8.13 1.81 9.55
N LEU A 328 -8.15 3.02 9.00
CA LEU A 328 -9.25 3.98 9.17
C LEU A 328 -10.48 3.64 8.35
N LEU A 329 -10.31 2.80 7.32
CA LEU A 329 -11.42 2.28 6.51
C LEU A 329 -12.12 1.10 7.19
N LEU A 330 -11.46 0.44 8.15
CA LEU A 330 -11.95 -0.75 8.84
C LEU A 330 -12.81 -0.38 10.05
N THR A 331 -13.91 -1.10 10.26
CA THR A 331 -14.80 -0.88 11.42
C THR A 331 -14.25 -1.45 12.73
N GLN A 332 -13.29 -2.36 12.63
CA GLN A 332 -12.66 -3.07 13.75
C GLN A 332 -11.16 -3.21 13.49
N GLU A 333 -10.39 -3.48 14.54
CA GLU A 333 -8.92 -3.56 14.50
C GLU A 333 -8.45 -4.78 15.29
N VAL A 334 -7.45 -5.49 14.76
CA VAL A 334 -6.82 -6.66 15.41
C VAL A 334 -5.75 -6.26 16.41
N LEU A 335 -5.21 -5.04 16.29
CA LEU A 335 -4.26 -4.49 17.25
C LEU A 335 -4.92 -4.23 18.61
N SER A 336 -4.13 -4.38 19.69
CA SER A 336 -4.54 -3.99 21.04
C SER A 336 -4.80 -2.49 21.12
N GLU A 337 -3.86 -1.70 20.59
CA GLU A 337 -3.99 -0.25 20.40
C GLU A 337 -3.95 0.09 18.91
N PRO A 338 -4.89 0.89 18.39
CA PRO A 338 -4.90 1.28 16.98
C PRO A 338 -3.74 2.23 16.67
N LEU A 339 -3.34 2.28 15.39
CA LEU A 339 -2.36 3.25 14.92
C LEU A 339 -2.82 4.69 15.14
N VAL A 340 -1.87 5.57 15.46
CA VAL A 340 -2.15 6.95 15.85
C VAL A 340 -2.09 7.88 14.63
N TYR A 341 -3.22 8.51 14.31
CA TYR A 341 -3.33 9.55 13.29
C TYR A 341 -3.62 10.89 13.95
N LYS A 342 -2.74 11.88 13.74
CA LYS A 342 -2.92 13.24 14.24
C LYS A 342 -2.26 14.24 13.31
N ASP A 343 -2.83 15.45 13.24
CA ASP A 343 -2.26 16.57 12.49
C ASP A 343 -1.85 16.20 11.05
N PHE A 344 -2.76 15.55 10.33
CA PHE A 344 -2.58 15.07 8.95
C PHE A 344 -1.60 13.91 8.75
N MET A 345 -1.08 13.32 9.84
CA MET A 345 0.01 12.34 9.76
C MET A 345 -0.27 11.06 10.57
N LEU A 346 0.21 9.94 10.05
CA LEU A 346 0.40 8.69 10.79
C LEU A 346 1.69 8.80 11.61
N GLN A 347 1.60 8.54 12.91
CA GLN A 347 2.78 8.45 13.78
C GLN A 347 3.41 7.06 13.61
N VAL A 348 4.69 7.02 13.27
CA VAL A 348 5.41 5.75 13.08
C VAL A 348 5.61 5.08 14.45
N PRO A 349 5.19 3.81 14.63
CA PRO A 349 5.40 3.11 15.89
C PRO A 349 6.86 3.12 16.34
N THR A 350 7.09 3.17 17.65
CA THR A 350 8.43 3.29 18.24
C THR A 350 8.85 2.10 19.08
N GLY A 351 7.96 1.12 19.29
CA GLY A 351 8.27 -0.10 20.03
C GLY A 351 9.14 -1.07 19.21
N PRO A 352 9.70 -2.13 19.84
CA PRO A 352 10.41 -3.18 19.14
C PRO A 352 9.57 -3.86 18.06
N GLY A 353 10.22 -4.32 16.98
CA GLY A 353 9.49 -4.92 15.86
C GLY A 353 8.67 -3.88 15.12
N LEU A 354 7.44 -4.24 14.75
CA LEU A 354 6.44 -3.32 14.19
C LEU A 354 5.94 -2.29 15.20
N GLY A 355 6.33 -2.39 16.48
CA GLY A 355 5.89 -1.47 17.53
C GLY A 355 4.39 -1.53 17.83
N VAL A 356 3.73 -2.62 17.46
CA VAL A 356 2.31 -2.89 17.69
C VAL A 356 2.12 -4.27 18.31
N GLU A 357 1.03 -4.46 19.04
CA GLU A 357 0.67 -5.73 19.66
C GLU A 357 -0.69 -6.20 19.16
N ILE A 358 -0.84 -7.52 18.98
CA ILE A 358 -2.08 -8.14 18.52
C ILE A 358 -2.94 -8.51 19.72
N ASP A 359 -4.20 -8.10 19.68
CA ASP A 359 -5.22 -8.60 20.59
C ASP A 359 -5.75 -9.94 20.06
N THR A 360 -5.36 -11.02 20.75
CA THR A 360 -5.72 -12.37 20.33
C THR A 360 -7.21 -12.67 20.41
N ASP A 361 -7.94 -11.98 21.28
CA ASP A 361 -9.39 -12.19 21.42
C ASP A 361 -10.13 -11.47 20.29
N LYS A 362 -9.70 -10.25 19.93
CA LYS A 362 -10.20 -9.56 18.72
C LYS A 362 -9.89 -10.37 17.46
N LEU A 363 -8.67 -10.89 17.32
CA LEU A 363 -8.30 -11.76 16.20
C LEU A 363 -9.23 -12.97 16.09
N ARG A 364 -9.43 -13.71 17.19
CA ARG A 364 -10.32 -14.88 17.20
C ARG A 364 -11.76 -14.53 16.84
N ALA A 365 -12.25 -13.38 17.28
CA ALA A 365 -13.62 -12.93 16.99
C ALA A 365 -13.85 -12.59 15.51
N MET A 366 -12.81 -12.07 14.82
CA MET A 366 -12.89 -11.69 13.40
C MET A 366 -12.35 -12.76 12.43
N GLN A 367 -11.76 -13.83 12.96
CA GLN A 367 -11.21 -14.91 12.14
C GLN A 367 -12.32 -15.61 11.36
N ARG A 368 -12.13 -15.72 10.04
CA ARG A 368 -13.00 -16.52 9.16
C ARG A 368 -12.94 -17.99 9.59
N GLN A 369 -14.10 -18.57 9.85
CA GLN A 369 -14.24 -19.96 10.29
C GLN A 369 -14.02 -20.97 9.18
#